data_AF-A0A212KSQ0-F1
#
_entry.id   AF-A0A212KSQ0-F1
#
_cell.length_a   1.000
_cell.length_b   1.000
_cell.length_c   1.000
_cell.angle_alpha   90.00
_cell.angle_beta   90.00
_cell.angle_gamma   90.00
#
_symmetry.space_group_name_H-M   'P 1'
#
loop_
_entity.id
_entity.type
_entity.pdbx_description
1 polymer ?
#
loop_
_entity_poly.entity_id
_entity_poly.type
_entity_poly.pdbx_seq_one_letter_code
_entity_poly.pdbx_strand_id
1 'polypeptide(L)' 'MVGLWEVRSKLPDGVARVIFISRKEKMFLLCDFIKKTQKTPQKEINLALKRAKNLED' A
#
# COMPACT_ATOMS: atom_id res chain seq x y z
N MET A 1 4.87 -15.01 5.56
CA MET A 1 3.84 -14.01 5.20
C MET A 1 4.55 -12.71 4.86
N VAL A 2 4.23 -12.06 3.74
CA VAL A 2 4.73 -10.71 3.45
C VAL A 2 3.90 -9.73 4.27
N GLY A 3 4.53 -9.01 5.20
CA GLY A 3 3.84 -8.01 6.02
C GLY A 3 3.52 -6.77 5.19
N LEU A 4 2.25 -6.59 4.82
CA LEU A 4 1.76 -5.35 4.22
C LEU A 4 1.47 -4.31 5.30
N TRP A 5 1.86 -3.09 5.02
CA TRP A 5 1.63 -1.92 5.87
C TRP A 5 0.89 -0.84 5.08
N GLU A 6 0.15 0.02 5.78
CA GLU A 6 -0.59 1.13 5.18
C GLU A 6 -0.25 2.44 5.89
N VAL A 7 0.25 3.42 5.15
CA VAL A 7 0.32 4.82 5.62
C VAL A 7 -0.98 5.52 5.25
N ARG A 8 -1.55 6.27 6.20
CA ARG A 8 -2.76 7.07 6.01
C ARG A 8 -2.44 8.55 6.19
N SER A 9 -2.47 9.30 5.10
CA SER A 9 -2.14 10.72 5.10
C SER A 9 -3.40 11.55 4.90
N LYS A 10 -3.70 12.46 5.83
CA LYS A 10 -4.78 13.44 5.67
C LYS A 10 -4.26 14.59 4.81
N LEU A 11 -4.92 14.81 3.68
CA LEU A 11 -4.67 15.89 2.73
C LEU A 11 -5.89 16.83 2.71
N PRO A 12 -5.77 18.06 2.16
CA PRO A 12 -6.91 18.96 1.99
C PRO A 12 -8.08 18.28 1.23
N ASP A 13 -7.76 17.50 0.20
CA ASP A 13 -8.76 16.90 -0.71
C ASP A 13 -9.10 15.43 -0.37
N GLY A 14 -8.73 14.95 0.82
CA GLY A 14 -9.14 13.63 1.30
C GLY A 14 -8.06 12.89 2.09
N VAL A 15 -8.16 11.56 2.15
CA VAL A 15 -7.16 10.72 2.82
C VAL A 15 -6.44 9.88 1.78
N ALA A 16 -5.18 10.18 1.53
CA ALA A 16 -4.31 9.34 0.73
C ALA A 16 -3.91 8.09 1.54
N ARG A 17 -3.89 6.95 0.87
CA ARG A 17 -3.43 5.67 1.44
C ARG A 17 -2.32 5.12 0.58
N VAL A 18 -1.23 4.73 1.22
CA VAL A 18 -0.10 4.08 0.56
C VAL A 18 0.10 2.72 1.21
N ILE A 19 -0.07 1.65 0.43
CA ILE A 19 0.24 0.29 0.82
C ILE A 19 1.69 0.01 0.46
N PHE A 20 2.47 -0.51 1.40
CA PHE A 20 3.89 -0.76 1.22
C PHE A 20 4.34 -2.02 1.94
N ILE A 21 5.56 -2.45 1.63
CA ILE A 21 6.32 -3.41 2.45
C ILE A 21 7.65 -2.79 2.85
N SER A 22 8.19 -3.22 3.98
CA SER A 22 9.56 -2.94 4.36
C SER A 22 10.38 -4.22 4.24
N ARG A 23 11.51 -4.15 3.53
CA ARG A 23 12.50 -5.24 3.46
C ARG A 23 13.90 -4.64 3.56
N LYS A 24 14.74 -5.21 4.43
CA LYS A 24 16.07 -4.66 4.76
C LYS A 24 15.92 -3.18 5.13
N GLU A 25 16.61 -2.29 4.43
CA GLU A 25 16.60 -0.83 4.63
C GLU A 25 15.75 -0.09 3.57
N LYS A 26 14.94 -0.82 2.80
CA LYS A 26 14.13 -0.27 1.71
C LYS A 26 12.63 -0.38 2.02
N MET A 27 11.93 0.71 1.72
CA MET A 27 10.46 0.77 1.73
C MET A 27 9.96 0.72 0.29
N PHE A 28 9.19 -0.31 -0.05
CA PHE A 28 8.62 -0.46 -1.39
C PHE A 28 7.17 -0.03 -1.37
N LEU A 29 6.87 1.12 -1.97
CA LEU A 29 5.52 1.64 -2.12
C LEU A 29 4.82 0.86 -3.24
N LEU A 30 3.82 0.06 -2.88
CA LEU A 30 3.22 -0.91 -3.77
C LEU A 30 1.96 -0.36 -4.43
N CYS A 31 1.13 0.38 -3.71
CA CYS A 31 -0.08 1.01 -4.25
C CYS A 31 -0.36 2.30 -3.51
N ASP A 32 -0.82 3.32 -4.22
CA ASP A 32 -1.33 4.56 -3.66
C ASP A 32 -2.72 4.88 -4.22
N PHE A 33 -3.61 5.42 -3.38
CA PHE A 33 -4.93 5.88 -3.82
C PHE A 33 -5.52 6.91 -2.84
N ILE A 34 -6.36 7.80 -3.37
CA ILE A 34 -7.24 8.64 -2.56
C ILE A 34 -8.44 7.81 -2.11
N LYS A 35 -8.69 7.80 -0.80
CA LYS A 35 -9.80 7.09 -0.17
C LYS A 35 -11.15 7.48 -0.79
N LYS A 36 -11.80 6.53 -1.44
CA LYS A 36 -13.22 6.63 -1.86
C LYS A 36 -14.18 5.88 -0.93
N THR A 37 -13.66 4.96 -0.10
CA THR A 37 -14.44 4.08 0.78
C THR A 37 -13.77 3.93 2.15
N GLN A 38 -14.50 3.53 3.20
CA GLN A 38 -13.94 3.47 4.57
C GLN A 38 -12.83 2.43 4.71
N LYS A 39 -13.03 1.23 4.14
CA LYS A 39 -12.06 0.13 4.16
C LYS A 39 -11.18 0.17 2.91
N THR A 40 -9.95 -0.33 3.03
CA THR A 40 -9.06 -0.47 1.87
C THR A 40 -9.66 -1.51 0.92
N PRO A 41 -9.94 -1.17 -0.35
CA PRO A 41 -10.58 -2.09 -1.27
C PRO A 41 -9.73 -3.35 -1.46
N GLN A 42 -10.37 -4.53 -1.50
CA GLN A 42 -9.65 -5.80 -1.65
C GLN A 42 -8.80 -5.85 -2.93
N LYS A 43 -9.22 -5.17 -4.00
CA LYS A 43 -8.45 -5.05 -5.24
C LYS A 43 -7.08 -4.40 -5.04
N GLU A 44 -6.98 -3.40 -4.16
CA GLU A 44 -5.72 -2.70 -3.87
C GLU A 44 -4.78 -3.59 -3.06
N ILE A 45 -5.33 -4.35 -2.11
CA ILE A 45 -4.59 -5.36 -1.33
C ILE A 45 -4.03 -6.44 -2.27
N ASN A 46 -4.87 -6.97 -3.15
CA ASN A 46 -4.48 -8.01 -4.10
C ASN A 46 -3.39 -7.52 -5.07
N LEU A 47 -3.52 -6.27 -5.54
CA LEU A 47 -2.52 -5.64 -6.41
C LEU A 47 -1.19 -5.45 -5.67
N ALA A 48 -1.21 -4.99 -4.42
CA ALA A 48 -0.02 -4.85 -3.59
C ALA A 48 0.67 -6.20 -3.37
N LEU A 49 -0.08 -7.27 -3.04
CA LEU A 49 0.47 -8.61 -2.91
C LEU A 49 1.11 -9.11 -4.22
N LYS A 50 0.47 -8.87 -5.37
CA LYS A 50 1.03 -9.23 -6.67
C LYS A 50 2.34 -8.49 -6.94
N ARG A 51 2.38 -7.18 -6.69
CA ARG A 51 3.60 -6.35 -6.84
C ARG A 51 4.71 -6.82 -5.89
N ALA A 52 4.38 -7.11 -4.64
CA ALA A 52 5.32 -7.58 -3.64
C ALA A 52 5.99 -8.94 -3.97
N LYS A 53 5.26 -9.83 -4.68
CA LYS A 53 5.82 -11.11 -5.15
C LYS A 53 6.89 -10.94 -6.22
N ASN A 54 6.81 -9.87 -7.00
CA ASN A 54 7.72 -9.58 -8.11
C ASN A 54 8.90 -8.69 -7.69
N LEU A 55 9.03 -8.37 -6.40
CA LEU A 55 10.18 -7.64 -5.88
C LEU A 55 11.30 -8.62 -5.59
N GLU A 56 12.33 -8.57 -6.45
CA GLU A 56 13.65 -9.12 -6.19
C GLU A 56 14.40 -8.14 -5.27
N ASP A 57 15.08 -8.67 -4.26
CA ASP A 57 15.84 -7.88 -3.26
C ASP A 57 17.24 -7.52 -3.74
#